data_AF-A0A852J135-F1
#
_entry.id   AF-A0A852J135-F1
#
_cell.length_a   1.000
_cell.length_b   1.000
_cell.length_c   1.000
_cell.angle_alpha   90.00
_cell.angle_beta   90.00
_cell.angle_gamma   90.00
#
_symmetry.space_group_name_H-M   'P 1'
#
loop_
_entity.id
_entity.type
_entity.pdbx_description
1 polymer ?
#
loop_
_entity_poly.entity_id
_entity_poly.type
_entity_poly.pdbx_seq_one_letter_code
_entity_poly.pdbx_strand_id
1 'polypeptide(L)'
;RFSSGRRRHRQPAAEGCPPGDGGLMTCQQVSVLYFARSAELAGLRCETLSVPRQTTSLQLWEEIVRAHPRLAAIRDQVVLAVRQEYVLLGDHLLVLQPGDEVAIIPPISGG
;
A
#
# COMPACT_ATOMS: atom_id res chain seq x y z
N ARG A 1 -23.25 -35.07 -16.62
CA ARG A 1 -23.84 -34.46 -15.40
C ARG A 1 -22.72 -33.68 -14.72
N PHE A 2 -22.75 -32.35 -14.90
CA PHE A 2 -21.92 -31.28 -14.32
C PHE A 2 -20.45 -31.56 -13.93
N SER A 3 -19.56 -31.08 -14.80
CA SER A 3 -18.16 -30.76 -14.53
C SER A 3 -18.07 -29.55 -13.58
N SER A 4 -17.50 -29.71 -12.40
CA SER A 4 -17.29 -28.61 -11.44
C SER A 4 -16.05 -27.80 -11.83
N GLY A 5 -16.32 -26.55 -12.24
CA GLY A 5 -15.34 -25.59 -12.73
C GLY A 5 -14.33 -25.14 -11.66
N ARG A 6 -13.05 -25.15 -12.05
CA ARG A 6 -11.99 -24.39 -11.38
C ARG A 6 -12.29 -22.92 -11.58
N ARG A 7 -12.66 -22.21 -10.51
CA ARG A 7 -12.57 -20.75 -10.48
C ARG A 7 -11.10 -20.38 -10.58
N ARG A 8 -10.62 -20.07 -11.80
CA ARG A 8 -9.42 -19.28 -11.95
C ARG A 8 -9.79 -17.87 -11.51
N HIS A 9 -9.22 -17.42 -10.39
CA HIS A 9 -9.17 -16.01 -10.09
C HIS A 9 -8.34 -15.37 -11.21
N ARG A 10 -9.04 -14.76 -12.16
CA ARG A 10 -8.47 -13.93 -13.21
C ARG A 10 -8.11 -12.63 -12.50
N GLN A 11 -6.83 -12.40 -12.22
CA GLN A 11 -6.30 -11.06 -12.01
C GLN A 11 -6.00 -10.49 -13.40
N PRO A 12 -6.70 -9.45 -13.86
CA PRO A 12 -6.18 -8.57 -14.89
C PRO A 12 -5.53 -7.33 -14.25
N ALA A 13 -4.62 -6.71 -15.01
CA ALA A 13 -4.04 -5.37 -14.84
C ALA A 13 -2.75 -5.24 -14.01
N ALA A 14 -1.62 -5.56 -14.66
CA ALA A 14 -0.37 -4.83 -14.49
C ALA A 14 0.35 -4.73 -15.85
N GLU A 15 -0.35 -4.27 -16.89
CA GLU A 15 0.26 -3.85 -18.16
C GLU A 15 -0.12 -2.40 -18.41
N GLY A 16 0.87 -1.51 -18.31
CA GLY A 16 0.69 -0.09 -18.58
C GLY A 16 1.68 0.82 -17.85
N CYS A 17 2.99 0.58 -18.01
CA CYS A 17 3.98 1.62 -17.72
C CYS A 17 4.58 2.07 -19.06
N PRO A 18 4.37 3.32 -19.53
CA PRO A 18 5.02 3.80 -20.73
C PRO A 18 6.54 4.00 -20.48
N PRO A 19 7.42 3.66 -21.44
CA PRO A 19 8.85 3.93 -21.30
C PRO A 19 9.11 5.42 -21.61
N GLY A 20 9.18 6.23 -20.55
CA GLY A 20 9.75 7.58 -20.59
C GLY A 20 11.24 7.52 -20.25
N ASP A 21 12.05 8.04 -21.15
CA ASP A 21 13.52 8.12 -21.14
C ASP A 21 14.14 8.54 -19.78
N GLY A 22 15.10 7.77 -19.26
CA GLY A 22 16.05 8.22 -18.21
C GLY A 22 15.86 7.67 -16.79
N GLY A 23 16.26 6.40 -16.56
CA GLY A 23 16.43 5.80 -15.23
C GLY A 23 15.24 4.94 -14.80
N LEU A 24 15.41 3.62 -14.81
CA LEU A 24 14.36 2.64 -14.52
C LEU A 24 13.83 2.80 -13.09
N MET A 25 12.76 3.59 -12.92
CA MET A 25 11.99 3.66 -11.68
C MET A 25 11.18 2.37 -11.56
N THR A 26 11.79 1.31 -11.03
CA THR A 26 11.10 0.03 -10.87
C THR A 26 9.99 0.17 -9.83
N CYS A 27 8.75 -0.10 -10.21
CA CYS A 27 7.64 -0.22 -9.28
C CYS A 27 7.59 -1.64 -8.69
N GLN A 28 7.42 -1.74 -7.38
CA GLN A 28 7.31 -3.00 -6.64
C GLN A 28 5.90 -3.18 -6.11
N GLN A 29 5.43 -4.42 -6.08
CA GLN A 29 4.17 -4.78 -5.44
C GLN A 29 4.39 -4.97 -3.94
N VAL A 30 3.71 -4.17 -3.13
CA VAL A 30 3.73 -4.25 -1.66
C VAL A 30 2.35 -4.55 -1.12
N SER A 31 2.29 -5.24 0.01
CA SER A 31 1.04 -5.56 0.71
C SER A 31 0.75 -4.48 1.74
N VAL A 32 -0.31 -3.70 1.51
CA VAL A 32 -0.75 -2.68 2.46
C VAL A 32 -1.78 -3.29 3.40
N LEU A 33 -1.54 -3.17 4.71
CA LEU A 33 -2.39 -3.69 5.77
C LEU A 33 -3.07 -2.52 6.49
N TYR A 34 -4.39 -2.59 6.62
CA TYR A 34 -5.17 -1.57 7.30
C TYR A 34 -5.73 -2.12 8.62
N PHE A 35 -5.61 -1.32 9.67
CA PHE A 35 -6.02 -1.67 11.03
C PHE A 35 -7.03 -0.67 11.58
N ALA A 36 -7.95 -1.16 12.41
CA ALA A 36 -8.96 -0.33 13.09
C ALA A 36 -9.60 0.71 12.15
N ARG A 37 -9.48 2.00 12.48
CA ARG A 37 -10.07 3.12 11.74
C ARG A 37 -9.59 3.20 10.29
N SER A 38 -8.33 2.86 9.99
CA SER A 38 -7.84 2.90 8.60
C SER A 38 -8.54 1.85 7.74
N ALA A 39 -8.85 0.68 8.31
CA ALA A 39 -9.57 -0.37 7.58
C ALA A 39 -11.06 -0.03 7.36
N GLU A 40 -11.69 0.71 8.28
CA GLU A 40 -13.04 1.22 8.09
C GLU A 40 -13.10 2.28 6.98
N LEU A 41 -12.08 3.14 6.91
CA LEU A 41 -11.96 4.19 5.89
C LEU A 41 -11.65 3.61 4.50
N ALA A 42 -10.75 2.62 4.41
CA ALA A 42 -10.41 1.91 3.18
C ALA A 42 -11.50 0.90 2.76
N GLY A 43 -12.32 0.42 3.70
CA GLY A 43 -13.34 -0.61 3.44
C GLY A 43 -12.78 -2.03 3.28
N LEU A 44 -11.48 -2.22 3.52
CA LEU A 44 -10.77 -3.47 3.37
C LEU A 44 -9.62 -3.56 4.39
N ARG A 45 -9.18 -4.78 4.67
CA ARG A 45 -8.12 -5.07 5.67
C ARG A 45 -6.74 -5.17 5.04
N CYS A 46 -6.66 -5.55 3.76
CA CYS A 46 -5.41 -5.66 3.03
C CYS A 46 -5.61 -5.46 1.54
N GLU A 47 -4.60 -4.91 0.87
CA GLU A 47 -4.51 -4.84 -0.59
C GLU A 47 -3.06 -4.91 -1.07
N THR A 48 -2.88 -5.09 -2.37
CA THR A 48 -1.55 -5.03 -2.99
C THR A 48 -1.46 -3.78 -3.85
N LEU A 49 -0.53 -2.88 -3.53
CA LEU A 49 -0.27 -1.66 -4.29
C LEU A 49 1.07 -1.72 -5.03
N SER A 50 1.12 -1.09 -6.20
CA SER A 50 2.35 -0.91 -6.97
C SER A 50 2.94 0.45 -6.64
N VAL A 51 4.12 0.47 -6.02
CA VAL A 51 4.78 1.70 -5.52
C VAL A 51 6.23 1.73 -6.00
N PRO A 52 6.85 2.91 -6.16
CA PRO A 52 8.25 2.98 -6.58
C PRO A 52 9.17 2.31 -5.56
N ARG A 53 10.21 1.61 -6.05
CA ARG A 53 11.23 0.94 -5.21
C ARG A 53 11.85 1.87 -4.20
N GLN A 54 12.13 3.10 -4.62
CA GLN A 54 12.64 4.16 -3.76
C GLN A 54 11.55 5.21 -3.63
N THR A 55 10.97 5.30 -2.45
CA THR A 55 9.89 6.23 -2.14
C THR A 55 10.12 6.80 -0.74
N THR A 56 9.54 7.94 -0.40
CA THR A 56 9.54 8.40 0.99
C THR A 56 8.31 7.87 1.72
N SER A 57 8.33 7.84 3.05
CA SER A 57 7.13 7.47 3.82
C SER A 57 5.95 8.40 3.50
N LEU A 58 6.23 9.69 3.26
CA LEU A 58 5.23 10.65 2.80
C LEU A 58 4.67 10.29 1.42
N GLN A 59 5.53 10.06 0.44
CA GLN A 59 5.11 9.70 -0.93
C GLN A 59 4.32 8.39 -0.94
N LEU A 60 4.78 7.37 -0.19
CA LEU A 60 4.08 6.11 -0.02
C LEU A 60 2.66 6.33 0.53
N TRP A 61 2.52 7.19 1.54
CA TRP A 61 1.20 7.55 2.07
C TRP A 61 0.33 8.26 1.03
N GLU A 62 0.88 9.16 0.23
CA GLU A 62 0.14 9.82 -0.84
C GLU A 62 -0.36 8.84 -1.91
N GLU A 63 0.42 7.82 -2.27
CA GLU A 63 -0.03 6.74 -3.16
C GLU A 63 -1.22 5.97 -2.57
N ILE A 64 -1.17 5.65 -1.27
CA ILE A 64 -2.24 4.95 -0.56
C ILE A 64 -3.49 5.82 -0.46
N VAL A 65 -3.34 7.11 -0.15
CA VAL A 65 -4.45 8.07 -0.12
C VAL A 65 -5.05 8.29 -1.50
N ARG A 66 -4.26 8.21 -2.58
CA ARG A 66 -4.79 8.29 -3.94
C ARG A 66 -5.73 7.11 -4.24
N ALA A 67 -5.42 5.92 -3.73
CA ALA A 67 -6.33 4.77 -3.80
C ALA A 67 -7.55 4.94 -2.87
N HIS A 68 -7.32 5.45 -1.65
CA HIS A 68 -8.34 5.61 -0.61
C HIS A 68 -8.34 7.03 -0.03
N PRO A 69 -9.01 8.01 -0.67
CA PRO A 69 -8.97 9.41 -0.26
C PRO A 69 -9.51 9.63 1.16
N ARG A 70 -10.34 8.71 1.66
CA ARG A 70 -10.86 8.71 3.03
C ARG A 70 -9.76 8.59 4.10
N LEU A 71 -8.62 7.97 3.79
CA LEU A 71 -7.50 7.83 4.72
C LEU A 71 -6.82 9.18 5.03
N ALA A 72 -6.96 10.19 4.16
CA ALA A 72 -6.39 11.52 4.40
C ALA A 72 -6.82 12.13 5.74
N ALA A 73 -8.02 11.77 6.23
CA ALA A 73 -8.56 12.25 7.51
C ALA A 73 -7.74 11.84 8.75
N ILE A 74 -6.91 10.79 8.64
CA ILE A 74 -6.08 10.29 9.74
C ILE A 74 -4.57 10.53 9.53
N ARG A 75 -4.19 11.25 8.46
CA ARG A 75 -2.78 11.50 8.10
C ARG A 75 -1.92 12.01 9.26
N ASP A 76 -2.45 12.93 10.06
CA ASP A 76 -1.66 13.59 11.11
C ASP A 76 -1.42 12.70 12.34
N GLN A 77 -2.22 11.65 12.50
CA GLN A 77 -2.22 10.80 13.69
C GLN A 77 -1.73 9.37 13.40
N VAL A 78 -1.45 9.06 12.14
CA VAL A 78 -1.11 7.71 11.68
C VAL A 78 0.39 7.52 11.59
N VAL A 79 0.84 6.31 11.92
CA VAL A 79 2.22 5.86 11.73
C VAL A 79 2.22 4.74 10.70
N LEU A 80 3.19 4.73 9.79
CA LEU A 80 3.39 3.61 8.88
C LEU A 80 4.27 2.57 9.57
N ALA A 81 4.01 1.29 9.33
CA ALA A 81 4.93 0.23 9.75
C ALA A 81 5.38 -0.54 8.51
N VAL A 82 6.64 -0.37 8.12
CA VAL A 82 7.24 -1.01 6.93
C VAL A 82 8.09 -2.17 7.42
N ARG A 83 7.77 -3.40 7.04
CA ARG A 83 8.46 -4.61 7.53
C ARG A 83 8.50 -4.70 9.07
N GLN A 84 7.39 -4.38 9.72
CA GLN A 84 7.25 -4.34 11.19
C GLN A 84 8.07 -3.22 11.88
N GLU A 85 8.68 -2.31 11.12
CA GLU A 85 9.39 -1.15 11.65
C GLU A 85 8.54 0.11 11.53
N TYR A 86 8.36 0.83 12.64
CA TYR A 86 7.57 2.06 12.66
C TYR A 86 8.32 3.20 11.98
N VAL A 87 7.68 3.78 10.97
CA VAL A 87 8.18 4.88 10.16
C VAL A 87 7.20 6.04 10.26
N LEU A 88 7.69 7.18 10.74
CA LEU A 88 6.93 8.42 10.73
C LEU A 88 6.81 8.94 9.30
N LEU A 89 5.67 9.57 9.00
CA LEU A 89 5.47 10.26 7.73
C LEU A 89 6.47 11.41 7.61
N GLY A 90 7.23 11.43 6.53
CA GLY A 90 8.21 12.46 6.24
C GLY A 90 9.06 12.12 5.01
N ASP A 91 10.19 12.80 4.89
CA ASP A 91 11.10 12.69 3.74
C ASP A 91 12.11 11.54 3.87
N HIS A 92 11.90 10.63 4.81
CA HIS A 92 12.78 9.48 4.99
C HIS A 92 12.65 8.54 3.79
N LEU A 93 13.78 8.30 3.11
CA LEU A 93 13.83 7.41 1.95
C LEU A 93 13.69 5.96 2.38
N LEU A 94 12.60 5.34 1.92
CA LEU A 94 12.30 3.92 2.05
C LEU A 94 12.70 3.19 0.78
N VAL A 95 13.35 2.04 0.95
CA VAL A 95 13.66 1.11 -0.14
C VAL A 95 12.76 -0.11 0.02
N LEU A 96 11.69 -0.14 -0.78
CA LEU A 96 10.70 -1.20 -0.77
C LEU A 96 11.09 -2.34 -1.71
N GLN A 97 10.80 -3.55 -1.27
CA GLN A 97 11.01 -4.81 -1.98
C GLN A 97 9.66 -5.42 -2.37
N PRO A 98 9.62 -6.23 -3.44
CA PRO A 98 8.39 -6.92 -3.80
C PRO A 98 7.98 -7.89 -2.67
N GLY A 99 6.74 -7.78 -2.23
CA GLY A 99 6.20 -8.55 -1.10
C GLY A 99 6.37 -7.88 0.26
N ASP A 100 6.99 -6.70 0.35
CA ASP A 100 7.07 -5.97 1.62
C ASP A 100 5.67 -5.63 2.14
N GLU A 101 5.54 -5.64 3.46
CA GLU A 101 4.32 -5.31 4.17
C GLU A 101 4.39 -3.89 4.71
N VAL A 102 3.36 -3.11 4.41
CA VAL A 102 3.18 -1.73 4.86
C VAL A 102 1.89 -1.65 5.65
N ALA A 103 1.99 -1.57 6.98
CA ALA A 103 0.85 -1.45 7.85
C ALA A 103 0.53 0.02 8.16
N ILE A 104 -0.75 0.37 8.09
CA ILE A 104 -1.28 1.67 8.48
C ILE A 104 -1.74 1.59 9.93
N ILE A 105 -0.95 2.17 10.83
CA ILE A 105 -1.17 2.12 12.29
C ILE A 105 -1.81 3.44 12.74
N PRO A 106 -3.16 3.51 12.84
CA PRO A 106 -3.81 4.66 13.47
C PRO A 106 -3.45 4.73 14.97
N PRO A 107 -3.72 5.87 15.66
CA PRO A 107 -3.46 5.96 17.08
C PRO A 107 -4.22 4.82 17.79
N ILE A 108 -3.47 4.00 18.52
CA ILE A 108 -4.03 2.91 19.30
C ILE A 108 -4.85 3.53 20.42
N SER A 109 -6.17 3.43 20.32
CA SER A 109 -7.06 3.57 21.47
C SER A 109 -6.77 2.38 22.39
N GLY A 110 -5.71 2.48 23.18
CA GLY A 110 -5.43 1.53 24.25
C GLY A 110 -6.65 1.47 25.15
N GLY A 111 -7.30 0.32 25.18
CA GLY A 111 -8.29 -0.02 26.21
C GLY A 111 -7.62 -0.38 27.51
#